data_AF-A0AAD7UCS1-F1
#
_entry.id   AF-A0AAD7UCS1-F1
#
_cell.length_a   1.000
_cell.length_b   1.000
_cell.length_c   1.000
_cell.angle_alpha   90.00
_cell.angle_beta   90.00
_cell.angle_gamma   90.00
#
_symmetry.space_group_name_H-M   'P 1'
#
loop_
_entity.id
_entity.type
_entity.pdbx_description
1 polymer ?
#
loop_
_entity_poly.entity_id
_entity_poly.type
_entity_poly.pdbx_seq_one_letter_code
_entity_poly.pdbx_strand_id
1 'polypeptide(L)'
;MKCAVCRREQASKCCGRCGERFYCSAKCQKDDWRRHKSSCVGLEDAIEAASARGRTLFADVETEPGSTCWVCCEPGNLVRGGCACRGNAGCAHVTCFVEVAVADAKRYDQSSWIRCPTCKQKYIGVVELELSLACWKRWRSADGEKRLASETMLASALYRIKEHAVAIRILRRSIHVARRLYGEDHNEVYAVHGNIAFGLFMLGRHVEALALQRQVLAWREARLGATHLDTLRTKENMAGYLLMMIKTTTEEEEEEQPLARTAERYMRESVAARLEIQGPDHRDTLVARVSLAQTLHRTRKLDEARTILLPAVDAMRRILGPDHFETAGAVGLLRRLQRDTTTGADSSS
;
A
#
# COMPACT_ATOMS: atom_id res chain seq x y z
N MET A 1 -22.30 7.21 -13.41
CA MET A 1 -22.72 5.94 -12.76
C MET A 1 -24.19 5.67 -13.06
N LYS A 2 -24.57 4.40 -13.27
CA LYS A 2 -25.98 4.03 -13.51
C LYS A 2 -26.75 3.91 -12.20
N CYS A 3 -27.94 4.49 -12.17
CA CYS A 3 -28.87 4.30 -11.06
C CYS A 3 -29.21 2.80 -10.90
N ALA A 4 -29.12 2.28 -9.68
CA ALA A 4 -29.39 0.87 -9.35
C ALA A 4 -30.85 0.46 -9.63
N VAL A 5 -31.76 1.43 -9.79
CA VAL A 5 -33.17 1.19 -10.10
C VAL A 5 -33.47 1.50 -11.56
N CYS A 6 -33.32 2.76 -11.98
CA CYS A 6 -33.76 3.20 -13.30
C CYS A 6 -32.68 3.20 -14.39
N ARG A 7 -31.46 2.75 -14.06
CA ARG A 7 -30.29 2.64 -14.97
C ARG A 7 -29.82 3.94 -15.64
N ARG A 8 -30.42 5.11 -15.37
CA ARG A 8 -29.96 6.43 -15.85
C ARG A 8 -28.53 6.72 -15.40
N GLU A 9 -27.74 7.35 -16.28
CA GLU A 9 -26.31 7.63 -16.06
C GLU A 9 -26.00 8.87 -15.19
N GLN A 10 -27.00 9.37 -14.44
CA GLN A 10 -26.88 10.56 -13.58
C GLN A 10 -26.95 10.23 -12.07
N ALA A 11 -26.53 9.03 -11.67
CA ALA A 11 -26.54 8.66 -10.25
C ALA A 11 -25.36 9.31 -9.50
N SER A 12 -25.66 10.20 -8.55
CA SER A 12 -24.66 10.95 -7.77
C SER A 12 -24.67 10.61 -6.27
N LYS A 13 -25.76 10.05 -5.75
CA LYS A 13 -25.88 9.61 -4.35
C LYS A 13 -25.65 8.12 -4.24
N CYS A 14 -24.93 7.66 -3.23
CA CYS A 14 -24.78 6.24 -2.92
C CYS A 14 -25.55 5.87 -1.65
N CYS A 15 -25.82 4.57 -1.45
CA CYS A 15 -26.35 4.06 -0.20
C CYS A 15 -25.40 4.44 0.95
N GLY A 16 -25.90 5.15 1.97
CA GLY A 16 -25.08 5.61 3.10
C GLY A 16 -24.49 4.47 3.94
N ARG A 17 -25.09 3.27 3.91
CA ARG A 17 -24.68 2.13 4.74
C ARG A 17 -23.66 1.21 4.07
N CYS A 18 -23.84 0.86 2.80
CA CYS A 18 -22.89 0.00 2.07
C CYS A 18 -21.95 0.76 1.13
N GLY A 19 -22.36 1.94 0.62
CA GLY A 19 -21.62 2.69 -0.40
C GLY A 19 -21.62 2.06 -1.81
N GLU A 20 -22.30 0.93 -2.01
CA GLU A 20 -22.16 0.09 -3.23
C GLU A 20 -23.25 0.31 -4.28
N ARG A 21 -24.38 0.91 -3.91
CA ARG A 21 -25.51 1.17 -4.82
C ARG A 21 -25.70 2.65 -5.01
N PHE A 22 -25.93 3.07 -6.26
CA PHE A 22 -26.02 4.47 -6.66
C PHE A 22 -27.44 4.81 -7.11
N TYR A 23 -27.87 6.03 -6.80
CA TYR A 23 -29.22 6.50 -7.03
C TYR A 23 -29.20 7.89 -7.65
N CYS A 24 -30.02 8.09 -8.68
CA CYS A 24 -30.24 9.40 -9.30
C CYS A 24 -31.25 10.26 -8.52
N SER A 25 -31.99 9.67 -7.57
CA SER A 25 -32.98 10.37 -6.75
C SER A 25 -33.20 9.66 -5.41
N ALA A 26 -33.72 10.39 -4.42
CA ALA A 26 -34.14 9.80 -3.14
C ALA A 26 -35.26 8.76 -3.31
N LYS A 27 -36.11 8.92 -4.35
CA LYS A 27 -37.14 7.94 -4.70
C LYS A 27 -36.52 6.60 -5.11
N CYS A 28 -35.57 6.62 -6.05
CA CYS A 28 -34.86 5.41 -6.46
C CYS A 28 -34.14 4.74 -5.27
N GLN A 29 -33.57 5.52 -4.36
CA GLN A 29 -32.96 4.96 -3.14
C GLN A 29 -33.99 4.24 -2.26
N LYS A 30 -35.15 4.87 -1.99
CA LYS A 30 -36.23 4.24 -1.20
C LYS A 30 -36.79 2.99 -1.86
N ASP A 31 -36.95 3.00 -3.18
CA ASP A 31 -37.49 1.87 -3.97
C ASP A 31 -36.54 0.67 -3.98
N ASP A 32 -35.24 0.92 -3.97
CA ASP A 32 -34.22 -0.11 -3.89
C ASP A 32 -34.01 -0.62 -2.46
N TRP A 33 -34.16 0.26 -1.46
CA TRP A 33 -33.84 -0.04 -0.06
C TRP A 33 -34.59 -1.27 0.46
N ARG A 34 -35.85 -1.47 0.07
CA ARG A 34 -36.62 -2.66 0.50
C ARG A 34 -35.99 -3.98 0.05
N ARG A 35 -35.35 -4.00 -1.13
CA ARG A 35 -34.68 -5.19 -1.70
C ARG A 35 -33.23 -5.29 -1.24
N HIS A 36 -32.58 -4.15 -1.05
CA HIS A 36 -31.17 -4.08 -0.70
C HIS A 36 -30.93 -4.24 0.81
N LYS A 37 -31.87 -3.84 1.68
CA LYS A 37 -31.66 -3.79 3.15
C LYS A 37 -31.15 -5.11 3.74
N SER A 38 -31.66 -6.26 3.30
CA SER A 38 -31.26 -7.58 3.81
C SER A 38 -29.86 -8.00 3.36
N SER A 39 -29.41 -7.56 2.19
CA SER A 39 -28.06 -7.80 1.66
C SER A 39 -27.08 -6.65 1.96
N CYS A 40 -27.56 -5.57 2.57
CA CYS A 40 -26.78 -4.39 2.93
C CYS A 40 -25.98 -4.67 4.21
N VAL A 41 -24.90 -5.44 4.09
CA VAL A 41 -23.88 -5.51 5.15
C VAL A 41 -23.24 -4.14 5.26
N GLY A 42 -23.31 -3.50 6.43
CA GLY A 42 -22.72 -2.18 6.62
C GLY A 42 -21.23 -2.21 6.29
N LEU A 43 -20.74 -1.20 5.56
CA LEU A 43 -19.30 -1.02 5.38
C LEU A 43 -18.61 -0.91 6.76
N GLU A 44 -19.29 -0.27 7.71
CA GLU A 44 -18.82 -0.06 9.08
C GLU A 44 -18.73 -1.36 9.86
N ASP A 45 -19.77 -2.19 9.82
CA ASP A 45 -19.79 -3.51 10.45
C ASP A 45 -18.65 -4.40 9.90
N ALA A 46 -18.42 -4.35 8.58
CA ALA A 46 -17.32 -5.08 7.94
C ALA A 46 -15.94 -4.55 8.37
N ILE A 47 -15.77 -3.23 8.49
CA ILE A 47 -14.53 -2.60 8.97
C ILE A 47 -14.26 -2.96 10.43
N GLU A 48 -15.27 -2.91 11.30
CA GLU A 48 -15.11 -3.26 12.71
C GLU A 48 -14.76 -4.75 12.87
N ALA A 49 -15.43 -5.63 12.14
CA ALA A 49 -15.12 -7.06 12.15
C ALA A 49 -13.71 -7.36 11.61
N ALA A 50 -13.30 -6.70 10.52
CA ALA A 50 -11.95 -6.81 9.96
C ALA A 50 -10.89 -6.27 10.93
N SER A 51 -11.16 -5.15 11.59
CA SER A 51 -10.24 -4.56 12.57
C SER A 51 -10.11 -5.43 13.81
N ALA A 52 -11.18 -6.06 14.27
CA ALA A 52 -11.15 -7.01 15.37
C ALA A 52 -10.27 -8.23 15.05
N ARG A 53 -10.38 -8.81 13.85
CA ARG A 53 -9.46 -9.87 13.37
C ARG A 53 -8.03 -9.36 13.19
N GLY A 54 -7.86 -8.11 12.75
CA GLY A 54 -6.55 -7.47 12.64
C GLY A 54 -5.84 -7.37 13.98
N ARG A 55 -6.55 -6.96 15.05
CA ARG A 55 -5.99 -6.86 16.41
C ARG A 55 -5.44 -8.19 16.91
N THR A 56 -6.09 -9.32 16.61
CA THR A 56 -5.61 -10.64 17.05
C THR A 56 -4.32 -11.08 16.36
N LEU A 57 -3.97 -10.54 15.18
CA LEU A 57 -2.72 -10.84 14.48
C LEU A 57 -1.48 -10.21 15.15
N PHE A 58 -1.68 -9.31 16.11
CA PHE A 58 -0.60 -8.54 16.76
C PHE A 58 -0.54 -8.77 18.28
N ALA A 59 -1.19 -9.83 18.78
CA ALA A 59 -1.28 -10.11 20.21
C ALA A 59 0.07 -10.49 20.87
N ASP A 60 1.11 -10.77 20.07
CA ASP A 60 2.34 -11.42 20.54
C ASP A 60 3.56 -10.47 20.66
N VAL A 61 3.37 -9.16 20.84
CA VAL A 61 4.52 -8.26 21.07
C VAL A 61 4.84 -8.25 22.56
N GLU A 62 5.70 -9.18 23.00
CA GLU A 62 6.24 -9.20 24.35
C GLU A 62 6.91 -7.85 24.67
N THR A 63 6.50 -7.24 25.78
CA THR A 63 7.16 -6.06 26.34
C THR A 63 8.04 -6.51 27.49
N GLU A 64 9.15 -5.81 27.70
CA GLU A 64 10.05 -6.16 28.79
C GLU A 64 9.32 -6.04 30.14
N PRO A 65 9.48 -7.02 31.06
CA PRO A 65 8.88 -6.97 32.38
C PRO A 65 9.22 -5.66 33.09
N GLY A 66 8.21 -4.94 33.60
CA GLY A 66 8.37 -3.64 34.27
C GLY A 66 8.33 -2.42 33.35
N SER A 67 8.12 -2.59 32.05
CA SER A 67 7.89 -1.47 31.13
C SER A 67 6.61 -0.71 31.50
N THR A 68 6.68 0.62 31.49
CA THR A 68 5.51 1.51 31.66
C THR A 68 5.21 2.26 30.37
N CYS A 69 3.94 2.62 30.17
CA CYS A 69 3.52 3.42 29.03
C CYS A 69 4.21 4.78 29.06
N TRP A 70 4.91 5.16 28.00
CA TRP A 70 5.57 6.47 27.95
C TRP A 70 4.61 7.67 27.98
N VAL A 71 3.33 7.46 27.61
CA VAL A 71 2.32 8.54 27.58
C VAL A 71 1.64 8.74 28.94
N CYS A 72 1.14 7.67 29.57
CA CYS A 72 0.38 7.76 30.82
C CYS A 72 1.15 7.27 32.06
N CYS A 73 2.37 6.76 31.88
CA CYS A 73 3.23 6.21 32.93
C CYS A 73 2.65 4.99 33.67
N GLU A 74 1.60 4.35 33.16
CA GLU A 74 1.00 3.15 33.74
C GLU A 74 1.56 1.85 33.11
N PRO A 75 1.69 0.75 33.88
CA PRO A 75 2.04 -0.57 33.35
C PRO A 75 0.85 -1.19 32.59
N GLY A 76 1.12 -2.18 31.73
CA GLY A 76 0.07 -2.91 31.02
C GLY A 76 0.54 -3.55 29.72
N ASN A 77 -0.42 -3.84 28.83
CA ASN A 77 -0.15 -4.37 27.50
C ASN A 77 0.34 -3.25 26.58
N LEU A 78 1.64 -3.00 26.60
CA LEU A 78 2.27 -1.99 25.75
C LEU A 78 2.58 -2.57 24.37
N VAL A 79 2.68 -1.70 23.38
CA VAL A 79 3.23 -2.07 22.07
C VAL A 79 4.42 -1.17 21.77
N ARG A 80 5.48 -1.72 21.18
CA ARG A 80 6.56 -0.91 20.62
C ARG A 80 5.98 -0.09 19.46
N GLY A 81 6.05 1.23 19.58
CA GLY A 81 5.43 2.19 18.66
C GLY A 81 6.04 2.28 17.26
N GLY A 82 6.50 1.17 16.67
CA GLY A 82 6.92 1.02 15.27
C GLY A 82 8.02 1.95 14.76
N CYS A 83 8.49 2.90 15.57
CA CYS A 83 9.43 3.95 15.22
C CYS A 83 10.77 3.69 15.89
N ALA A 84 11.84 3.56 15.11
CA ALA A 84 13.20 3.38 15.60
C ALA A 84 13.66 4.54 16.50
N CYS A 85 13.07 5.72 16.31
CA CYS A 85 13.42 6.97 16.99
C CYS A 85 13.28 6.99 18.51
N ARG A 86 12.52 6.06 19.11
CA ARG A 86 12.23 6.07 20.56
C ARG A 86 12.67 4.81 21.30
N GLY A 87 13.25 3.82 20.63
CA GLY A 87 13.68 2.57 21.28
C GLY A 87 12.60 1.95 22.20
N ASN A 88 13.00 1.39 23.34
CA ASN A 88 12.08 0.89 24.37
C ASN A 88 11.27 1.99 25.08
N ALA A 89 11.74 3.24 25.07
CA ALA A 89 10.96 4.40 25.54
C ALA A 89 9.81 4.77 24.59
N GLY A 90 9.70 4.10 23.44
CA GLY A 90 8.60 4.19 22.50
C GLY A 90 7.47 3.19 22.76
N CYS A 91 7.46 2.47 23.89
CA CYS A 91 6.36 1.60 24.27
C CYS A 91 5.21 2.43 24.86
N ALA A 92 4.01 2.26 24.32
CA ALA A 92 2.80 2.85 24.89
C ALA A 92 1.58 1.95 24.63
N HIS A 93 0.51 2.17 25.37
CA HIS A 93 -0.79 1.59 25.03
C HIS A 93 -1.21 2.04 23.63
N VAL A 94 -1.85 1.15 22.86
CA VAL A 94 -2.39 1.50 21.54
C VAL A 94 -3.37 2.67 21.63
N THR A 95 -4.19 2.70 22.68
CA THR A 95 -5.12 3.80 22.98
C THR A 95 -4.40 5.12 23.20
N CYS A 96 -3.31 5.13 23.98
CA CYS A 96 -2.49 6.31 24.19
C CYS A 96 -1.85 6.82 22.89
N PHE A 97 -1.41 5.94 21.99
CA PHE A 97 -0.95 6.36 20.65
C PHE A 97 -2.05 7.07 19.87
N VAL A 98 -3.26 6.51 19.88
CA VAL A 98 -4.42 7.10 19.19
C VAL A 98 -4.77 8.45 19.80
N GLU A 99 -4.79 8.59 21.12
CA GLU A 99 -5.08 9.85 21.81
C GLU A 99 -4.08 10.95 21.46
N VAL A 100 -2.79 10.63 21.49
CA VAL A 100 -1.73 11.58 21.10
C VAL A 100 -1.90 11.98 19.63
N ALA A 101 -2.12 11.03 18.73
CA ALA A 101 -2.31 11.34 17.31
C ALA A 101 -3.57 12.17 17.06
N VAL A 102 -4.68 11.89 17.75
CA VAL A 102 -5.93 12.66 17.66
C VAL A 102 -5.73 14.09 18.20
N ALA A 103 -4.96 14.26 19.28
CA ALA A 103 -4.64 15.56 19.83
C ALA A 103 -3.74 16.38 18.88
N ASP A 104 -2.74 15.73 18.28
CA ASP A 104 -1.77 16.36 17.39
C ASP A 104 -2.34 16.64 15.98
N ALA A 105 -3.37 15.89 15.57
CA ALA A 105 -4.10 16.09 14.32
C ALA A 105 -4.77 17.47 14.17
N LYS A 106 -4.85 18.28 15.23
CA LYS A 106 -5.23 19.69 15.14
C LYS A 106 -4.16 20.56 14.49
N ARG A 107 -2.90 20.10 14.40
CA ARG A 107 -1.73 20.89 14.01
C ARG A 107 -1.13 20.54 12.63
N TYR A 108 -1.41 19.36 12.07
CA TYR A 108 -0.72 18.88 10.86
C TYR A 108 -1.64 18.22 9.80
N ASP A 109 -1.15 18.21 8.56
CA ASP A 109 -1.71 17.58 7.36
C ASP A 109 -2.16 16.11 7.55
N GLN A 110 -3.07 15.65 6.69
CA GLN A 110 -3.77 14.37 6.67
C GLN A 110 -2.84 13.14 6.72
N SER A 111 -1.61 13.28 6.22
CA SER A 111 -0.58 12.23 6.19
C SER A 111 0.16 12.02 7.52
N SER A 112 -0.06 12.89 8.51
CA SER A 112 0.64 12.87 9.81
C SER A 112 0.14 11.81 10.79
N TRP A 113 -1.11 11.34 10.66
CA TRP A 113 -1.76 10.45 11.63
C TRP A 113 -1.04 9.12 11.84
N ILE A 114 -0.42 8.59 10.78
CA ILE A 114 0.28 7.30 10.81
C ILE A 114 1.80 7.47 10.83
N ARG A 115 2.31 8.68 11.06
CA ARG A 115 3.75 8.95 11.13
C ARG A 115 4.12 9.51 12.47
N CYS A 116 5.27 9.09 12.99
CA CYS A 116 5.82 9.67 14.20
C CYS A 116 6.06 11.18 14.00
N PRO A 117 5.55 12.07 14.87
CA PRO A 117 5.77 13.51 14.75
C PRO A 117 7.26 13.90 14.78
N THR A 118 8.08 13.11 15.48
CA THR A 118 9.52 13.36 15.67
C THR A 118 10.35 12.97 14.44
N CYS A 119 10.33 11.71 14.00
CA CYS A 119 11.21 11.25 12.91
C CYS A 119 10.48 10.95 11.58
N LYS A 120 9.16 11.12 11.53
CA LYS A 120 8.32 10.91 10.33
C LYS A 120 8.24 9.46 9.81
N GLN A 121 8.85 8.49 10.50
CA GLN A 121 8.65 7.07 10.22
C GLN A 121 7.19 6.68 10.42
N LYS A 122 6.70 5.80 9.54
CA LYS A 122 5.33 5.31 9.56
C LYS A 122 5.17 4.28 10.68
N TYR A 123 4.11 4.39 11.48
CA TYR A 123 3.69 3.34 12.39
C TYR A 123 3.36 2.05 11.62
N ILE A 124 3.56 0.91 12.26
CA ILE A 124 3.33 -0.41 11.67
C ILE A 124 2.46 -1.26 12.60
N GLY A 125 1.94 -2.36 12.06
CA GLY A 125 1.16 -3.34 12.81
C GLY A 125 -0.15 -2.78 13.37
N VAL A 126 -0.48 -3.18 14.61
CA VAL A 126 -1.74 -2.78 15.27
C VAL A 126 -1.88 -1.27 15.45
N VAL A 127 -0.77 -0.55 15.66
CA VAL A 127 -0.78 0.90 15.85
C VAL A 127 -1.23 1.60 14.55
N GLU A 128 -0.71 1.18 13.40
CA GLU A 128 -1.15 1.70 12.10
C GLU A 128 -2.64 1.45 11.86
N LEU A 129 -3.12 0.24 12.18
CA LEU A 129 -4.51 -0.13 12.01
C LEU A 129 -5.44 0.75 12.85
N GLU A 130 -5.17 0.89 14.15
CA GLU A 130 -6.01 1.67 15.05
C GLU A 130 -5.97 3.16 14.74
N LEU A 131 -4.80 3.72 14.38
CA LEU A 131 -4.70 5.11 13.93
C LEU A 131 -5.48 5.36 12.64
N SER A 132 -5.41 4.42 11.69
CA SER A 132 -6.17 4.51 10.44
C SER A 132 -7.67 4.42 10.67
N LEU A 133 -8.10 3.52 11.58
CA LEU A 133 -9.50 3.37 11.98
C LEU A 133 -10.02 4.62 12.69
N ALA A 134 -9.24 5.19 13.62
CA ALA A 134 -9.59 6.42 14.33
C ALA A 134 -9.72 7.62 13.37
N CYS A 135 -8.78 7.77 12.44
CA CYS A 135 -8.82 8.81 11.42
C CYS A 135 -10.06 8.66 10.52
N TRP A 136 -10.35 7.44 10.06
CA TRP A 136 -11.55 7.17 9.27
C TRP A 136 -12.84 7.45 10.05
N LYS A 137 -12.96 7.01 11.31
CA LYS A 137 -14.13 7.29 12.17
C LYS A 137 -14.39 8.79 12.31
N ARG A 138 -13.32 9.59 12.39
CA ARG A 138 -13.38 11.05 12.48
C ARG A 138 -13.87 11.72 11.19
N TRP A 139 -13.42 11.24 10.03
CA TRP A 139 -13.63 11.94 8.75
C TRP A 139 -14.60 11.23 7.78
N ARG A 140 -15.16 10.08 8.13
CA ARG A 140 -16.10 9.30 7.27
C ARG A 140 -17.35 10.07 6.83
N SER A 141 -17.78 11.06 7.60
CA SER A 141 -18.93 11.92 7.30
C SER A 141 -18.54 13.23 6.62
N ALA A 142 -17.26 13.57 6.56
CA ALA A 142 -16.80 14.77 5.86
C ALA A 142 -16.98 14.62 4.35
N ASP A 143 -17.25 15.73 3.66
CA ASP A 143 -17.20 15.79 2.20
C ASP A 143 -15.94 16.58 1.83
N GLY A 144 -14.92 15.89 1.33
CA GLY A 144 -13.63 16.52 1.06
C GLY A 144 -12.44 15.57 1.12
N GLU A 145 -11.27 16.15 0.92
CA GLU A 145 -9.97 15.45 0.83
C GLU A 145 -9.67 14.62 2.09
N LYS A 146 -10.02 15.14 3.26
CA LYS A 146 -9.82 14.45 4.56
C LYS A 146 -10.48 13.08 4.60
N ARG A 147 -11.67 12.96 4.02
CA ARG A 147 -12.36 11.68 3.93
C ARG A 147 -11.61 10.74 3.00
N LEU A 148 -11.23 11.20 1.82
CA LEU A 148 -10.49 10.41 0.83
C LEU A 148 -9.16 9.88 1.39
N ALA A 149 -8.39 10.74 2.06
CA ALA A 149 -7.14 10.34 2.70
C ALA A 149 -7.38 9.32 3.81
N SER A 150 -8.37 9.54 4.67
CA SER A 150 -8.70 8.60 5.75
C SER A 150 -9.12 7.21 5.23
N GLU A 151 -9.91 7.17 4.15
CA GLU A 151 -10.36 5.94 3.51
C GLU A 151 -9.18 5.20 2.83
N THR A 152 -8.28 5.92 2.17
CA THR A 152 -7.08 5.35 1.53
C THR A 152 -6.09 4.82 2.57
N MET A 153 -5.92 5.53 3.68
CA MET A 153 -5.08 5.12 4.80
C MET A 153 -5.61 3.84 5.47
N LEU A 154 -6.92 3.78 5.74
CA LEU A 154 -7.56 2.57 6.27
C LEU A 154 -7.46 1.39 5.30
N ALA A 155 -7.66 1.62 4.00
CA ALA A 155 -7.49 0.56 2.99
C ALA A 155 -6.06 -0.02 2.99
N SER A 156 -5.03 0.83 3.13
CA SER A 156 -3.64 0.38 3.27
C SER A 156 -3.43 -0.49 4.52
N ALA A 157 -4.02 -0.11 5.66
CA ALA A 157 -3.91 -0.90 6.89
C ALA A 157 -4.64 -2.26 6.76
N LEU A 158 -5.84 -2.25 6.17
CA LEU A 158 -6.62 -3.46 5.89
C LEU A 158 -5.88 -4.42 4.95
N TYR A 159 -5.17 -3.91 3.94
CA TYR A 159 -4.33 -4.74 3.09
C TYR A 159 -3.22 -5.46 3.85
N ARG A 160 -2.61 -4.82 4.85
CA ARG A 160 -1.55 -5.44 5.66
C ARG A 160 -2.05 -6.58 6.53
N ILE A 161 -3.28 -6.49 7.02
CA ILE A 161 -3.94 -7.56 7.78
C ILE A 161 -4.69 -8.56 6.88
N LYS A 162 -4.45 -8.52 5.56
CA LYS A 162 -5.05 -9.41 4.55
C LYS A 162 -6.57 -9.30 4.38
N GLU A 163 -7.16 -8.22 4.85
CA GLU A 163 -8.59 -7.90 4.70
C GLU A 163 -8.85 -7.20 3.34
N HIS A 164 -8.39 -7.83 2.26
CA HIS A 164 -8.36 -7.23 0.92
C HIS A 164 -9.76 -6.90 0.38
N ALA A 165 -10.75 -7.73 0.66
CA ALA A 165 -12.13 -7.50 0.22
C ALA A 165 -12.74 -6.24 0.84
N VAL A 166 -12.53 -6.04 2.15
CA VAL A 166 -13.02 -4.85 2.87
C VAL A 166 -12.29 -3.60 2.39
N ALA A 167 -10.98 -3.67 2.17
CA ALA A 167 -10.19 -2.57 1.62
C ALA A 167 -10.69 -2.13 0.23
N ILE A 168 -10.92 -3.06 -0.69
CA ILE A 168 -11.47 -2.75 -2.03
C ILE A 168 -12.85 -2.09 -1.91
N ARG A 169 -13.68 -2.55 -0.96
CA ARG A 169 -15.01 -1.99 -0.73
C ARG A 169 -14.94 -0.51 -0.32
N ILE A 170 -14.01 -0.16 0.56
CA ILE A 170 -13.73 1.24 0.94
C ILE A 170 -13.27 2.02 -0.29
N LEU A 171 -12.26 1.53 -1.02
CA LEU A 171 -11.69 2.25 -2.15
C LEU A 171 -12.68 2.49 -3.28
N ARG A 172 -13.60 1.55 -3.54
CA ARG A 172 -14.70 1.75 -4.51
C ARG A 172 -15.57 2.94 -4.13
N ARG A 173 -15.84 3.15 -2.83
CA ARG A 173 -16.52 4.35 -2.33
C ARG A 173 -15.63 5.59 -2.49
N SER A 174 -14.34 5.47 -2.23
CA SER A 174 -13.36 6.56 -2.35
C SER A 174 -13.19 7.08 -3.78
N ILE A 175 -13.29 6.22 -4.80
CA ILE A 175 -13.24 6.64 -6.21
C ILE A 175 -14.28 7.73 -6.48
N HIS A 176 -15.48 7.61 -5.92
CA HIS A 176 -16.54 8.60 -6.14
C HIS A 176 -16.29 9.90 -5.40
N VAL A 177 -15.62 9.84 -4.24
CA VAL A 177 -15.18 11.05 -3.55
C VAL A 177 -14.11 11.74 -4.39
N ALA A 178 -13.07 11.00 -4.81
CA ALA A 178 -11.97 11.52 -5.62
C ALA A 178 -12.45 12.14 -6.94
N ARG A 179 -13.34 11.47 -7.67
CA ARG A 179 -13.92 11.98 -8.94
C ARG A 179 -14.68 13.28 -8.76
N ARG A 180 -15.43 13.43 -7.67
CA ARG A 180 -16.19 14.67 -7.39
C ARG A 180 -15.28 15.82 -7.00
N LEU A 181 -14.18 15.54 -6.30
CA LEU A 181 -13.23 16.56 -5.86
C LEU A 181 -12.31 17.03 -6.98
N TYR A 182 -11.80 16.10 -7.80
CA TYR A 182 -10.71 16.39 -8.73
C TYR A 182 -11.04 16.18 -10.22
N GLY A 183 -12.21 15.60 -10.54
CA GLY A 183 -12.55 15.17 -11.90
C GLY A 183 -12.02 13.78 -12.25
N GLU A 184 -12.46 13.23 -13.39
CA GLU A 184 -12.05 11.89 -13.87
C GLU A 184 -10.56 11.85 -14.27
N ASP A 185 -10.06 12.94 -14.86
CA ASP A 185 -8.70 13.04 -15.38
C ASP A 185 -7.74 13.60 -14.31
N HIS A 186 -7.62 12.91 -13.17
CA HIS A 186 -6.77 13.36 -12.07
C HIS A 186 -5.98 12.23 -11.43
N ASN A 187 -4.73 12.51 -11.05
CA ASN A 187 -3.82 11.52 -10.51
C ASN A 187 -4.30 10.86 -9.21
N GLU A 188 -5.04 11.58 -8.37
CA GLU A 188 -5.69 11.01 -7.17
C GLU A 188 -6.74 9.97 -7.53
N VAL A 189 -7.52 10.16 -8.61
CA VAL A 189 -8.45 9.15 -9.09
C VAL A 189 -7.69 7.91 -9.56
N TYR A 190 -6.58 8.09 -10.27
CA TYR A 190 -5.73 6.98 -10.72
C TYR A 190 -5.08 6.23 -9.56
N ALA A 191 -4.66 6.94 -8.50
CA ALA A 191 -4.09 6.34 -7.31
C ALA A 191 -5.08 5.40 -6.63
N VAL A 192 -6.36 5.79 -6.51
CA VAL A 192 -7.40 4.91 -5.95
C VAL A 192 -7.62 3.68 -6.84
N HIS A 193 -7.64 3.82 -8.17
CA HIS A 193 -7.73 2.67 -9.08
C HIS A 193 -6.54 1.71 -8.93
N GLY A 194 -5.31 2.24 -8.83
CA GLY A 194 -4.12 1.42 -8.61
C GLY A 194 -4.16 0.66 -7.28
N ASN A 195 -4.68 1.28 -6.22
CA ASN A 195 -4.88 0.60 -4.95
C ASN A 195 -5.94 -0.52 -5.05
N ILE A 196 -7.02 -0.31 -5.81
CA ILE A 196 -7.99 -1.39 -6.09
C ILE A 196 -7.34 -2.52 -6.88
N ALA A 197 -6.52 -2.22 -7.88
CA ALA A 197 -5.79 -3.22 -8.66
C ALA A 197 -4.92 -4.09 -7.74
N PHE A 198 -4.23 -3.48 -6.78
CA PHE A 198 -3.48 -4.21 -5.76
C PHE A 198 -4.37 -5.15 -4.94
N GLY A 199 -5.52 -4.67 -4.46
CA GLY A 199 -6.46 -5.53 -3.74
C GLY A 199 -6.98 -6.70 -4.58
N LEU A 200 -7.30 -6.45 -5.86
CA LEU A 200 -7.74 -7.50 -6.79
C LEU A 200 -6.64 -8.55 -6.99
N PHE A 201 -5.40 -8.11 -7.14
CA PHE A 201 -4.26 -9.00 -7.28
C PHE A 201 -4.09 -9.91 -6.07
N MET A 202 -4.18 -9.35 -4.86
CA MET A 202 -4.07 -10.12 -3.61
C MET A 202 -5.22 -11.11 -3.38
N LEU A 203 -6.36 -10.91 -4.05
CA LEU A 203 -7.48 -11.86 -4.06
C LEU A 203 -7.36 -12.93 -5.16
N GLY A 204 -6.24 -13.00 -5.88
CA GLY A 204 -6.03 -13.93 -6.99
C GLY A 204 -6.70 -13.50 -8.31
N ARG A 205 -7.31 -12.31 -8.37
CA ARG A 205 -8.01 -11.79 -9.56
C ARG A 205 -7.02 -11.08 -10.50
N HIS A 206 -5.98 -11.81 -10.91
CA HIS A 206 -4.83 -11.25 -11.61
C HIS A 206 -5.17 -10.59 -12.95
N VAL A 207 -6.08 -11.17 -13.74
CA VAL A 207 -6.52 -10.62 -15.03
C VAL A 207 -7.16 -9.24 -14.85
N GLU A 208 -8.06 -9.10 -13.88
CA GLU A 208 -8.73 -7.84 -13.59
C GLU A 208 -7.76 -6.79 -13.03
N ALA A 209 -6.85 -7.21 -12.15
CA ALA A 209 -5.81 -6.33 -11.61
C ALA A 209 -4.91 -5.76 -12.71
N LEU A 210 -4.43 -6.61 -13.62
CA LEU A 210 -3.59 -6.19 -14.74
C LEU A 210 -4.34 -5.31 -15.74
N ALA A 211 -5.59 -5.63 -16.06
CA ALA A 211 -6.42 -4.78 -16.93
C ALA A 211 -6.57 -3.38 -16.34
N LEU A 212 -6.88 -3.29 -15.05
CA LEU A 212 -7.02 -2.00 -14.36
C LEU A 212 -5.70 -1.24 -14.29
N GLN A 213 -4.59 -1.92 -14.02
CA GLN A 213 -3.28 -1.29 -13.92
C GLN A 213 -2.77 -0.79 -15.29
N ARG A 214 -3.05 -1.51 -16.38
CA ARG A 214 -2.79 -1.04 -17.76
C ARG A 214 -3.58 0.23 -18.08
N GLN A 215 -4.84 0.28 -17.67
CA GLN A 215 -5.68 1.46 -17.85
C GLN A 215 -5.12 2.66 -17.07
N VAL A 216 -4.74 2.45 -15.81
CA VAL A 216 -4.09 3.48 -14.98
C VAL A 216 -2.77 3.95 -15.58
N LEU A 217 -1.97 3.04 -16.15
CA LEU A 217 -0.72 3.38 -16.83
C LEU A 217 -0.99 4.28 -18.03
N ALA A 218 -1.91 3.89 -18.91
CA ALA A 218 -2.26 4.68 -20.09
C ALA A 218 -2.74 6.09 -19.73
N TRP A 219 -3.58 6.22 -18.70
CA TRP A 219 -4.03 7.53 -18.21
C TRP A 219 -2.88 8.39 -17.68
N ARG A 220 -1.98 7.80 -16.87
CA ARG A 220 -0.83 8.51 -16.32
C ARG A 220 0.20 8.89 -17.38
N GLU A 221 0.46 8.03 -18.35
CA GLU A 221 1.34 8.34 -19.48
C GLU A 221 0.80 9.49 -20.32
N ALA A 222 -0.51 9.48 -20.63
CA ALA A 222 -1.14 10.55 -21.39
C ALA A 222 -1.13 11.89 -20.64
N ARG A 223 -1.34 11.88 -19.32
CA ARG A 223 -1.48 13.11 -18.53
C ARG A 223 -0.16 13.66 -17.97
N LEU A 224 0.71 12.79 -17.47
CA LEU A 224 1.91 13.15 -16.71
C LEU A 224 3.20 12.85 -17.48
N GLY A 225 3.13 12.02 -18.53
CA GLY A 225 4.29 11.51 -19.25
C GLY A 225 4.85 10.20 -18.68
N ALA A 226 5.68 9.54 -19.49
CA ALA A 226 6.19 8.18 -19.23
C ALA A 226 7.20 8.09 -18.08
N THR A 227 7.90 9.18 -17.77
CA THR A 227 8.98 9.27 -16.76
C THR A 227 8.53 9.93 -15.46
N HIS A 228 7.29 10.40 -15.36
CA HIS A 228 6.77 10.97 -14.12
C HIS A 228 6.74 9.92 -13.00
N LEU A 229 7.09 10.32 -11.77
CA LEU A 229 7.27 9.39 -10.64
C LEU A 229 6.02 8.54 -10.36
N ASP A 230 4.82 9.09 -10.53
CA ASP A 230 3.57 8.31 -10.38
C ASP A 230 3.32 7.32 -11.51
N THR A 231 3.76 7.63 -12.73
CA THR A 231 3.73 6.71 -13.87
C THR A 231 4.71 5.57 -13.62
N LEU A 232 5.92 5.87 -13.17
CA LEU A 232 6.94 4.89 -12.80
C LEU A 232 6.44 3.98 -11.67
N ARG A 233 5.79 4.53 -10.65
CA ARG A 233 5.17 3.75 -9.57
C ARG A 233 4.09 2.77 -10.08
N THR A 234 3.34 3.15 -11.11
CA THR A 234 2.41 2.21 -11.78
C THR A 234 3.17 1.07 -12.45
N LYS A 235 4.25 1.38 -13.18
CA LYS A 235 5.11 0.40 -13.87
C LYS A 235 5.79 -0.55 -12.88
N GLU A 236 6.30 -0.04 -11.77
CA GLU A 236 6.89 -0.83 -10.67
C GLU A 236 5.87 -1.83 -10.09
N ASN A 237 4.66 -1.38 -9.79
CA ASN A 237 3.59 -2.25 -9.29
C ASN A 237 3.23 -3.34 -10.33
N MET A 238 3.16 -2.98 -11.62
CA MET A 238 2.95 -3.96 -12.69
C MET A 238 4.08 -4.97 -12.77
N ALA A 239 5.33 -4.54 -12.72
CA ALA A 239 6.48 -5.43 -12.73
C ALA A 239 6.41 -6.45 -11.57
N GLY A 240 6.03 -6.00 -10.38
CA GLY A 240 5.77 -6.88 -9.24
C GLY A 240 4.69 -7.93 -9.52
N TYR A 241 3.55 -7.53 -10.09
CA TYR A 241 2.47 -8.47 -10.46
C TYR A 241 2.93 -9.49 -11.50
N LEU A 242 3.60 -9.01 -12.56
CA LEU A 242 4.12 -9.86 -13.63
C LEU A 242 5.10 -10.90 -13.08
N LEU A 243 6.04 -10.48 -12.23
CA LEU A 243 6.97 -11.39 -11.59
C LEU A 243 6.28 -12.41 -10.69
N MET A 244 5.28 -12.02 -9.89
CA MET A 244 4.54 -12.95 -9.04
C MET A 244 3.72 -13.97 -9.85
N MET A 245 3.38 -13.66 -11.10
CA MET A 245 2.68 -14.58 -12.00
C MET A 245 3.59 -15.54 -12.76
N ILE A 246 4.89 -15.22 -12.91
CA ILE A 246 5.90 -16.17 -13.39
C ILE A 246 6.00 -17.28 -12.35
N LYS A 247 5.58 -18.50 -12.72
CA LYS A 247 5.59 -19.64 -11.83
C LYS A 247 7.03 -20.12 -11.72
N THR A 248 7.45 -20.57 -10.55
CA THR A 248 8.81 -21.11 -10.37
C THR A 248 8.92 -22.56 -10.89
N THR A 249 8.19 -22.92 -11.96
CA THR A 249 8.11 -24.29 -12.48
C THR A 249 8.82 -24.40 -13.82
N THR A 250 9.68 -25.39 -13.92
CA THR A 250 10.78 -25.58 -14.86
C THR A 250 10.42 -25.94 -16.30
N GLU A 251 9.19 -25.72 -16.78
CA GLU A 251 8.79 -26.29 -18.09
C GLU A 251 8.02 -25.36 -19.04
N GLU A 252 7.80 -24.08 -18.72
CA GLU A 252 7.09 -23.13 -19.60
C GLU A 252 7.94 -21.89 -19.96
N GLU A 253 9.16 -22.11 -20.49
CA GLU A 253 10.13 -21.05 -20.81
C GLU A 253 9.65 -20.05 -21.89
N GLU A 254 8.69 -20.41 -22.74
CA GLU A 254 8.27 -19.57 -23.89
C GLU A 254 7.26 -18.46 -23.52
N GLU A 255 6.34 -18.69 -22.58
CA GLU A 255 5.36 -17.68 -22.13
C GLU A 255 5.86 -16.78 -20.98
N GLU A 256 6.81 -17.26 -20.18
CA GLU A 256 7.37 -16.50 -19.05
C GLU A 256 8.30 -15.37 -19.50
N GLN A 257 8.99 -15.60 -20.61
CA GLN A 257 9.93 -14.67 -21.24
C GLN A 257 9.35 -13.27 -21.54
N PRO A 258 8.18 -13.10 -22.20
CA PRO A 258 7.62 -11.77 -22.46
C PRO A 258 7.19 -11.02 -21.18
N LEU A 259 6.69 -11.72 -20.16
CA LEU A 259 6.31 -11.11 -18.87
C LEU A 259 7.56 -10.65 -18.10
N ALA A 260 8.59 -11.50 -18.03
CA ALA A 260 9.88 -11.20 -17.44
C ALA A 260 10.55 -9.99 -18.12
N ARG A 261 10.60 -9.99 -19.46
CA ARG A 261 11.13 -8.86 -20.25
C ARG A 261 10.37 -7.56 -19.98
N THR A 262 9.05 -7.62 -19.88
CA THR A 262 8.23 -6.44 -19.59
C THR A 262 8.49 -5.92 -18.17
N ALA A 263 8.56 -6.81 -17.18
CA ALA A 263 8.87 -6.44 -15.81
C ALA A 263 10.26 -5.81 -15.71
N GLU A 264 11.29 -6.43 -16.32
CA GLU A 264 12.64 -5.89 -16.34
C GLU A 264 12.69 -4.51 -17.00
N ARG A 265 12.06 -4.34 -18.16
CA ARG A 265 11.99 -3.05 -18.86
C ARG A 265 11.41 -1.97 -17.95
N TYR A 266 10.28 -2.23 -17.32
CA TYR A 266 9.64 -1.28 -16.39
C TYR A 266 10.54 -0.91 -15.20
N MET A 267 11.25 -1.89 -14.64
CA MET A 267 12.16 -1.64 -13.53
C MET A 267 13.41 -0.85 -13.97
N ARG A 268 13.94 -1.11 -15.16
CA ARG A 268 15.05 -0.33 -15.74
C ARG A 268 14.65 1.11 -16.03
N GLU A 269 13.49 1.32 -16.66
CA GLU A 269 12.94 2.66 -16.90
C GLU A 269 12.77 3.45 -15.60
N SER A 270 12.24 2.81 -14.55
CA SER A 270 12.11 3.45 -13.23
C SER A 270 13.46 3.84 -12.63
N VAL A 271 14.43 2.92 -12.60
CA VAL A 271 15.75 3.20 -12.05
C VAL A 271 16.45 4.32 -12.81
N ALA A 272 16.42 4.30 -14.14
CA ALA A 272 17.03 5.34 -14.98
C ALA A 272 16.42 6.72 -14.69
N ALA A 273 15.09 6.83 -14.74
CA ALA A 273 14.42 8.10 -14.49
C ALA A 273 14.60 8.61 -13.05
N ARG A 274 14.62 7.73 -12.04
CA ARG A 274 14.88 8.14 -10.64
C ARG A 274 16.31 8.59 -10.41
N LEU A 275 17.29 7.97 -11.09
CA LEU A 275 18.67 8.42 -11.06
C LEU A 275 18.80 9.86 -11.59
N GLU A 276 18.10 10.19 -12.68
CA GLU A 276 18.08 11.53 -13.24
C GLU A 276 17.32 12.54 -12.36
N ILE A 277 16.11 12.18 -11.90
CA ILE A 277 15.21 13.10 -11.18
C ILE A 277 15.65 13.34 -9.73
N GLN A 278 16.05 12.26 -9.03
CA GLN A 278 16.25 12.27 -7.59
C GLN A 278 17.73 12.09 -7.19
N GLY A 279 18.57 11.63 -8.12
CA GLY A 279 19.97 11.31 -7.85
C GLY A 279 20.18 9.90 -7.28
N PRO A 280 21.45 9.42 -7.25
CA PRO A 280 21.81 8.04 -6.90
C PRO A 280 21.63 7.68 -5.43
N ASP A 281 21.71 8.66 -4.54
CA ASP A 281 21.67 8.49 -3.08
C ASP A 281 20.25 8.71 -2.50
N HIS A 282 19.28 9.13 -3.31
CA HIS A 282 17.92 9.32 -2.83
C HIS A 282 17.28 7.98 -2.45
N ARG A 283 16.61 7.93 -1.30
CA ARG A 283 16.03 6.70 -0.73
C ARG A 283 15.17 5.93 -1.74
N ASP A 284 14.30 6.62 -2.47
CA ASP A 284 13.43 5.94 -3.44
C ASP A 284 14.19 5.42 -4.67
N THR A 285 15.29 6.07 -5.07
CA THR A 285 16.20 5.55 -6.10
C THR A 285 16.86 4.26 -5.62
N LEU A 286 17.33 4.24 -4.36
CA LEU A 286 17.94 3.06 -3.76
C LEU A 286 16.95 1.90 -3.68
N VAL A 287 15.70 2.16 -3.26
CA VAL A 287 14.64 1.14 -3.24
C VAL A 287 14.35 0.61 -4.65
N ALA A 288 14.24 1.48 -5.66
CA ALA A 288 14.02 1.05 -7.04
C ALA A 288 15.15 0.16 -7.57
N ARG A 289 16.41 0.47 -7.22
CA ARG A 289 17.58 -0.35 -7.56
C ARG A 289 17.52 -1.74 -6.91
N VAL A 290 17.11 -1.82 -5.64
CA VAL A 290 16.90 -3.11 -4.96
C VAL A 290 15.82 -3.92 -5.67
N SER A 291 14.71 -3.30 -6.05
CA SER A 291 13.63 -3.99 -6.75
C SER A 291 14.02 -4.43 -8.18
N LEU A 292 14.85 -3.66 -8.89
CA LEU A 292 15.44 -4.11 -10.16
C LEU A 292 16.39 -5.29 -9.93
N ALA A 293 17.22 -5.27 -8.89
CA ALA A 293 18.08 -6.40 -8.55
C ALA A 293 17.28 -7.67 -8.20
N GLN A 294 16.13 -7.54 -7.51
CA GLN A 294 15.22 -8.67 -7.29
C GLN A 294 14.66 -9.22 -8.59
N THR A 295 14.30 -8.34 -9.53
CA THR A 295 13.80 -8.72 -10.87
C THR A 295 14.86 -9.51 -11.62
N LEU A 296 16.09 -8.98 -11.68
CA LEU A 296 17.23 -9.62 -12.35
C LEU A 296 17.61 -10.95 -11.69
N HIS A 297 17.55 -11.04 -10.36
CA HIS A 297 17.76 -12.28 -9.62
C HIS A 297 16.75 -13.36 -10.02
N ARG A 298 15.46 -13.02 -10.09
CA ARG A 298 14.39 -13.94 -10.52
C ARG A 298 14.53 -14.36 -11.97
N THR A 299 15.06 -13.50 -12.84
CA THR A 299 15.35 -13.82 -14.25
C THR A 299 16.76 -14.36 -14.47
N ARG A 300 17.44 -14.83 -13.42
CA ARG A 300 18.78 -15.48 -13.45
C ARG A 300 19.93 -14.62 -14.00
N LYS A 301 19.77 -13.29 -14.06
CA LYS A 301 20.82 -12.32 -14.43
C LYS A 301 21.61 -11.88 -13.20
N LEU A 302 22.32 -12.83 -12.58
CA LEU A 302 22.89 -12.65 -11.23
C LEU A 302 24.00 -11.58 -11.17
N ASP A 303 24.85 -11.49 -12.20
CA ASP A 303 25.95 -10.51 -12.24
C ASP A 303 25.46 -9.07 -12.38
N GLU A 304 24.45 -8.85 -13.23
CA GLU A 304 23.80 -7.56 -13.37
C GLU A 304 23.07 -7.16 -12.09
N ALA A 305 22.36 -8.11 -11.46
CA ALA A 305 21.69 -7.89 -10.19
C ALA A 305 22.69 -7.43 -9.11
N ARG A 306 23.86 -8.07 -9.03
CA ARG A 306 24.93 -7.71 -8.10
C ARG A 306 25.50 -6.32 -8.40
N THR A 307 25.74 -6.01 -9.67
CA THR A 307 26.29 -4.72 -10.12
C THR A 307 25.38 -3.55 -9.72
N ILE A 308 24.06 -3.71 -9.86
CA ILE A 308 23.08 -2.68 -9.48
C ILE A 308 22.90 -2.61 -7.95
N LEU A 309 22.89 -3.75 -7.26
CA LEU A 309 22.57 -3.86 -5.84
C LEU A 309 23.71 -3.39 -4.92
N LEU A 310 24.96 -3.72 -5.24
CA LEU A 310 26.09 -3.49 -4.34
C LEU A 310 26.23 -2.00 -3.95
N PRO A 311 26.28 -1.04 -4.91
CA PRO A 311 26.40 0.36 -4.54
C PRO A 311 25.14 0.89 -3.83
N ALA A 312 23.97 0.29 -4.08
CA ALA A 312 22.74 0.67 -3.38
C ALA A 312 22.78 0.25 -1.90
N VAL A 313 23.29 -0.95 -1.59
CA VAL A 313 23.48 -1.43 -0.22
C VAL A 313 24.46 -0.54 0.54
N ASP A 314 25.57 -0.15 -0.09
CA ASP A 314 26.56 0.72 0.55
C ASP A 314 26.01 2.12 0.84
N ALA A 315 25.26 2.70 -0.11
CA ALA A 315 24.55 3.96 0.11
C ALA A 315 23.49 3.84 1.21
N MET A 316 22.68 2.77 1.23
CA MET A 316 21.68 2.52 2.29
C MET A 316 22.33 2.39 3.67
N ARG A 317 23.46 1.69 3.79
CA ARG A 317 24.22 1.61 5.05
C ARG A 317 24.69 2.98 5.53
N ARG A 318 25.22 3.80 4.62
CA ARG A 318 25.70 5.16 4.93
C ARG A 318 24.57 6.11 5.32
N ILE A 319 23.44 6.05 4.62
CA ILE A 319 22.36 7.04 4.72
C ILE A 319 21.30 6.66 5.76
N LEU A 320 20.87 5.39 5.76
CA LEU A 320 19.79 4.89 6.63
C LEU A 320 20.32 4.20 7.89
N GLY A 321 21.60 3.78 7.88
CA GLY A 321 22.21 2.98 8.92
C GLY A 321 22.04 1.47 8.70
N PRO A 322 22.87 0.65 9.38
CA PRO A 322 22.89 -0.81 9.22
C PRO A 322 21.62 -1.50 9.76
N ASP A 323 21.02 -0.96 10.82
CA ASP A 323 19.85 -1.56 11.50
C ASP A 323 18.50 -1.17 10.86
N HIS A 324 18.52 -0.30 9.84
CA HIS A 324 17.30 0.09 9.15
C HIS A 324 16.72 -1.09 8.34
N PHE A 325 15.40 -1.28 8.38
CA PHE A 325 14.75 -2.43 7.78
C PHE A 325 15.01 -2.56 6.26
N GLU A 326 15.09 -1.44 5.55
CA GLU A 326 15.41 -1.43 4.11
C GLU A 326 16.86 -1.87 3.85
N THR A 327 17.81 -1.40 4.67
CA THR A 327 19.21 -1.82 4.60
C THR A 327 19.31 -3.32 4.87
N ALA A 328 18.64 -3.82 5.92
CA ALA A 328 18.62 -5.23 6.25
C ALA A 328 18.05 -6.09 5.11
N GLY A 329 16.96 -5.65 4.48
CA GLY A 329 16.36 -6.31 3.31
C GLY A 329 17.29 -6.36 2.10
N ALA A 330 17.95 -5.24 1.78
CA ALA A 330 18.89 -5.15 0.66
C ALA A 330 20.14 -6.02 0.89
N VAL A 331 20.69 -6.01 2.10
CA VAL A 331 21.81 -6.89 2.50
C VAL A 331 21.40 -8.37 2.41
N GLY A 332 20.19 -8.71 2.86
CA GLY A 332 19.66 -10.08 2.75
C GLY A 332 19.57 -10.55 1.29
N LEU A 333 19.14 -9.68 0.36
CA LEU A 333 19.16 -9.98 -1.07
C LEU A 333 20.59 -10.16 -1.60
N LEU A 334 21.54 -9.31 -1.21
CA LEU A 334 22.93 -9.43 -1.62
C LEU A 334 23.55 -10.76 -1.18
N ARG A 335 23.27 -11.21 0.05
CA ARG A 335 23.72 -12.53 0.55
C ARG A 335 23.12 -13.69 -0.25
N ARG A 336 21.85 -13.59 -0.64
CA ARG A 336 21.21 -14.60 -1.52
C ARG A 336 21.88 -14.65 -2.88
N LEU A 337 22.12 -13.49 -3.50
CA LEU A 337 22.84 -13.40 -4.77
C LEU A 337 24.23 -14.05 -4.69
N GLN A 338 25.00 -13.77 -3.63
CA GLN A 338 26.32 -14.36 -3.42
C GLN A 338 26.26 -15.89 -3.36
N ARG A 339 25.32 -16.45 -2.59
CA ARG A 339 25.10 -17.90 -2.51
C ARG A 339 24.78 -18.52 -3.86
N ASP A 340 23.87 -17.91 -4.62
CA ASP A 340 23.41 -18.44 -5.89
C ASP A 340 24.50 -18.37 -6.97
N THR A 341 25.37 -17.35 -6.93
CA THR A 341 26.54 -17.26 -7.81
C THR A 341 27.60 -18.31 -7.48
N THR A 342 27.80 -18.65 -6.20
CA THR A 342 28.76 -19.71 -5.81
C THR A 342 28.26 -21.10 -6.21
N THR A 343 26.96 -21.39 -6.01
CA THR A 343 26.40 -22.70 -6.38
C THR A 343 26.34 -22.93 -7.89
N GLY A 344 26.24 -21.87 -8.69
CA GLY A 344 26.27 -21.98 -10.16
C GLY A 344 27.68 -22.25 -10.72
N ALA A 345 28.73 -21.80 -10.03
CA ALA A 345 30.11 -22.07 -10.43
C ALA A 345 30.49 -23.55 -10.21
N ASP A 346 30.01 -24.15 -9.12
CA ASP A 346 30.26 -25.55 -8.77
C ASP A 346 29.49 -26.56 -9.65
N SER A 347 28.38 -26.15 -10.27
CA SER A 347 27.60 -27.00 -11.20
C SER A 347 28.04 -26.90 -12.66
N SER A 348 29.04 -26.07 -12.97
CA SER A 348 29.54 -25.78 -14.32
C SER A 348 30.98 -26.28 -14.56
N SER A 349 31.53 -27.02 -13.59
CA SER A 349 32.87 -27.63 -13.59
C SER A 349 32.71 -29.15 -13.60
#